data_AF-A0A0F9MC68-F1
#
_entry.id   AF-A0A0F9MC68-F1
#
_cell.length_a   1.000
_cell.length_b   1.000
_cell.length_c   1.000
_cell.angle_alpha   90.00
_cell.angle_beta   90.00
_cell.angle_gamma   90.00
#
_symmetry.space_group_name_H-M   'P 1'
#
loop_
_entity.id
_entity.type
_entity.pdbx_description
1 polymer ?
#
loop_
_entity_poly.entity_id
_entity_poly.type
_entity_poly.pdbx_seq_one_letter_code
_entity_poly.pdbx_strand_id
1 'polypeptide(L)'
;MTNETHTLQTWPSGQSFEYRGDPNGPPDQRQIRTPERRTRGLSENLTVATRPRWRKGKADEWAQIIHSRRAERYSDVEIFCCDSCLVDDLLKAAACGMDREAADLGDGFAMEEIRNLYPNPDAWDAAECRDWLEEHGIEICEQVDDPDLIDDVRSAVRDNAEPAEVMEWWRVSSWLCGQLHEIGEVTIDNNYGYWWGRQATGQGYLMDGVLQRVAARFD
;
A
#
# COMPACT_ATOMS: atom_id res chain seq x y z
N MET A 1 12.84 -0.20 -33.00
CA MET A 1 12.04 -0.62 -31.84
C MET A 1 12.59 -1.95 -31.38
N THR A 2 13.20 -2.00 -30.20
CA THR A 2 13.64 -3.26 -29.60
C THR A 2 12.39 -4.11 -29.35
N ASN A 3 12.36 -5.31 -29.93
CA ASN A 3 11.31 -6.32 -29.72
C ASN A 3 11.45 -7.00 -28.33
N GLU A 4 11.98 -6.28 -27.35
CA GLU A 4 12.16 -6.81 -26.01
C GLU A 4 10.80 -7.02 -25.37
N THR A 5 10.59 -8.25 -24.91
CA THR A 5 9.40 -8.65 -24.19
C THR A 5 9.71 -8.52 -22.72
N HIS A 6 8.89 -7.76 -22.00
CA HIS A 6 8.95 -7.61 -20.57
C HIS A 6 7.79 -8.36 -19.93
N THR A 7 8.06 -8.97 -18.77
CA THR A 7 7.04 -9.60 -17.93
C THR A 7 7.02 -8.86 -16.61
N LEU A 8 5.83 -8.49 -16.16
CA LEU A 8 5.62 -7.76 -14.90
C LEU A 8 4.43 -8.38 -14.18
N GLN A 9 4.55 -8.58 -12.87
CA GLN A 9 3.42 -8.94 -12.03
C GLN A 9 2.93 -7.69 -11.30
N THR A 10 1.63 -7.45 -11.36
CA THR A 10 0.99 -6.29 -10.73
C THR A 10 0.34 -6.71 -9.42
N TRP A 11 0.28 -5.78 -8.47
CA TRP A 11 -0.30 -5.96 -7.14
C TRP A 11 -1.31 -4.84 -6.87
N PRO A 12 -2.43 -5.11 -6.16
CA PRO A 12 -2.74 -6.36 -5.43
C PRO A 12 -3.42 -7.46 -6.30
N SER A 13 -3.75 -7.17 -7.56
CA SER A 13 -4.51 -8.11 -8.42
C SER A 13 -3.79 -9.44 -8.70
N GLY A 14 -2.48 -9.50 -8.49
CA GLY A 14 -1.63 -10.64 -8.85
C GLY A 14 -1.55 -10.86 -10.36
N GLN A 15 -2.03 -9.91 -11.17
CA GLN A 15 -2.12 -10.07 -12.61
C GLN A 15 -0.75 -9.91 -13.26
N SER A 16 -0.33 -10.93 -14.02
CA SER A 16 0.89 -10.87 -14.83
C SER A 16 0.59 -10.28 -16.21
N PHE A 17 1.40 -9.29 -16.61
CA PHE A 17 1.41 -8.71 -17.94
C PHE A 17 2.69 -9.08 -18.67
N GLU A 18 2.56 -9.59 -19.88
CA GLU A 18 3.65 -9.61 -20.86
C GLU A 18 3.42 -8.47 -21.84
N TYR A 19 4.37 -7.55 -21.95
CA TYR A 19 4.25 -6.37 -22.81
C TYR A 19 5.55 -6.08 -23.58
N ARG A 20 5.43 -5.28 -24.63
CA ARG A 20 6.56 -4.78 -25.43
C ARG A 20 6.36 -3.31 -25.79
N GLY A 21 7.48 -2.63 -26.01
CA GLY A 21 7.53 -1.17 -26.21
C GLY A 21 7.70 -0.41 -24.91
N ASP A 22 7.99 0.88 -25.03
CA ASP A 22 8.12 1.78 -23.87
C ASP A 22 6.73 2.06 -23.28
N PRO A 23 6.46 1.75 -21.99
CA PRO A 23 5.20 2.09 -21.33
C PRO A 23 4.88 3.59 -21.37
N ASN A 24 5.90 4.45 -21.31
CA ASN A 24 5.77 5.91 -21.40
C ASN A 24 5.77 6.42 -22.85
N GLY A 25 5.95 5.52 -23.82
CA GLY A 25 5.97 5.84 -25.24
C GLY A 25 4.57 5.96 -25.86
N PRO A 26 4.51 6.34 -27.15
CA PRO A 26 3.25 6.51 -27.86
C PRO A 26 2.37 5.23 -27.87
N PRO A 27 1.03 5.33 -27.75
CA PRO A 27 0.15 4.16 -27.66
C PRO A 27 0.19 3.18 -28.85
N ASP A 28 0.62 3.64 -30.03
CA ASP A 28 0.81 2.84 -31.23
C ASP A 28 2.08 1.99 -31.20
N GLN A 29 3.02 2.30 -30.30
CA GLN A 29 4.32 1.62 -30.18
C GLN A 29 4.36 0.58 -29.06
N ARG A 30 3.25 0.40 -28.33
CA ARG A 30 3.18 -0.44 -27.14
C ARG A 30 2.09 -1.51 -27.28
N GLN A 31 2.41 -2.74 -26.91
CA GLN A 31 1.49 -3.88 -27.03
C GLN A 31 1.56 -4.82 -25.82
N ILE A 32 0.43 -5.43 -25.50
CA ILE A 32 0.28 -6.42 -24.42
C ILE A 32 -0.08 -7.76 -25.05
N ARG A 33 0.49 -8.85 -24.52
CA ARG A 33 0.18 -10.21 -24.92
C ARG A 33 -1.08 -10.70 -24.20
N THR A 34 -2.02 -11.26 -24.95
CA THR A 34 -3.18 -11.91 -24.33
C THR A 34 -2.75 -13.19 -23.62
N PRO A 35 -3.24 -13.46 -22.40
CA PRO A 35 -2.98 -14.73 -21.73
C PRO A 35 -3.58 -15.89 -22.52
N GLU A 36 -2.97 -17.08 -22.39
CA GLU A 36 -3.56 -18.30 -22.92
C GLU A 36 -4.82 -18.65 -22.12
N ARG A 37 -5.97 -18.72 -22.79
CA ARG A 37 -7.22 -19.21 -22.19
C ARG A 37 -7.55 -20.59 -22.75
N ARG A 38 -7.82 -21.52 -21.84
CA ARG A 38 -8.49 -22.79 -22.16
C ARG A 38 -9.95 -22.67 -21.78
N THR A 39 -10.81 -22.63 -22.78
CA THR A 39 -12.26 -22.64 -22.59
C THR A 39 -12.79 -24.05 -22.79
N ARG A 40 -13.60 -24.53 -21.83
CA ARG A 40 -14.35 -25.78 -21.95
C ARG A 40 -15.48 -25.55 -22.95
N GLY A 41 -15.48 -26.30 -24.05
CA GLY A 41 -16.50 -26.18 -25.10
C GLY A 41 -17.86 -26.70 -24.66
N LEU A 42 -18.88 -26.43 -25.47
CA LEU A 42 -20.29 -26.85 -25.26
C LEU A 42 -20.48 -28.38 -25.26
N SER A 43 -19.50 -29.16 -25.72
CA SER A 43 -19.46 -30.61 -25.53
C SER A 43 -18.38 -30.98 -24.52
N GLU A 44 -18.66 -31.90 -23.60
CA GLU A 44 -17.81 -32.27 -22.45
C GLU A 44 -16.36 -32.67 -22.80
N ASN A 45 -16.04 -32.93 -24.08
CA ASN A 45 -14.75 -33.41 -24.56
C ASN A 45 -13.96 -32.47 -25.49
N LEU A 46 -14.39 -31.21 -25.68
CA LEU A 46 -13.69 -30.28 -26.59
C LEU A 46 -13.14 -29.06 -25.83
N THR A 47 -11.84 -29.00 -25.60
CA THR A 47 -11.16 -27.82 -25.03
C THR A 47 -10.61 -26.97 -26.17
N VAL A 48 -11.13 -25.75 -26.35
CA VAL A 48 -10.59 -24.80 -27.34
C VAL A 48 -9.55 -23.93 -26.62
N ALA A 49 -8.28 -24.11 -26.98
CA ALA A 49 -7.20 -23.25 -26.50
C ALA A 49 -7.02 -22.06 -27.46
N THR A 50 -7.19 -20.84 -26.96
CA THR A 50 -6.88 -19.63 -27.74
C THR A 50 -5.39 -19.33 -27.63
N ARG A 51 -4.70 -19.23 -28.78
CA ARG A 51 -3.27 -18.91 -28.81
C ARG A 51 -3.01 -17.47 -28.31
N PRO A 52 -1.91 -17.25 -27.56
CA PRO A 52 -1.48 -15.91 -27.16
C PRO A 52 -1.23 -15.04 -28.40
N ARG A 53 -1.71 -13.80 -28.39
CA ARG A 53 -1.44 -12.81 -29.44
C ARG A 53 -1.13 -11.45 -28.86
N TRP A 54 -0.32 -10.69 -29.59
CA TRP A 54 -0.07 -9.29 -29.29
C TRP A 54 -1.27 -8.44 -29.68
N ARG A 55 -1.67 -7.53 -28.79
CA ARG A 55 -2.75 -6.58 -29.04
C ARG A 55 -2.42 -5.21 -28.46
N LYS A 56 -3.20 -4.21 -28.87
CA LYS A 56 -3.22 -2.93 -28.17
C LYS A 56 -3.75 -3.13 -26.75
N GLY A 57 -2.97 -2.70 -25.76
CA GLY A 57 -3.41 -2.65 -24.36
C GLY A 57 -4.45 -1.56 -24.13
N LYS A 58 -5.36 -1.77 -23.18
CA LYS A 58 -6.29 -0.74 -22.72
C LYS A 58 -5.56 0.27 -21.82
N ALA A 59 -6.18 1.42 -21.58
CA ALA A 59 -5.56 2.51 -20.80
C ALA A 59 -5.29 2.10 -19.33
N ASP A 60 -6.25 1.43 -18.70
CA ASP A 60 -6.15 0.84 -17.35
C ASP A 60 -5.01 -0.17 -17.24
N GLU A 61 -4.86 -1.06 -18.24
CA GLU A 61 -3.76 -2.04 -18.24
C GLU A 61 -2.39 -1.37 -18.32
N TRP A 62 -2.26 -0.30 -19.11
CA TRP A 62 -1.02 0.45 -19.19
C TRP A 62 -0.74 1.27 -17.93
N ALA A 63 -1.76 1.84 -17.30
CA ALA A 63 -1.61 2.54 -16.02
C ALA A 63 -1.06 1.58 -14.95
N GLN A 64 -1.62 0.37 -14.83
CA GLN A 64 -1.12 -0.65 -13.89
C GLN A 64 0.34 -1.04 -14.16
N ILE A 65 0.73 -1.19 -15.44
CA ILE A 65 2.12 -1.46 -15.84
C ILE A 65 3.03 -0.30 -15.42
N ILE A 66 2.61 0.94 -15.67
CA ILE A 66 3.39 2.14 -15.32
C ILE A 66 3.56 2.25 -13.81
N HIS A 67 2.48 2.10 -13.03
CA HIS A 67 2.51 2.15 -11.57
C HIS A 67 3.44 1.07 -11.00
N SER A 68 3.34 -0.15 -11.52
CA SER A 68 4.16 -1.26 -11.04
C SER A 68 5.64 -1.08 -11.37
N ARG A 69 5.99 -0.50 -12.53
CA ARG A 69 7.41 -0.15 -12.82
C ARG A 69 7.93 1.00 -11.97
N ARG A 70 7.07 1.98 -11.65
CA ARG A 70 7.44 3.06 -10.71
C ARG A 70 7.65 2.49 -9.30
N ALA A 71 6.79 1.58 -8.86
CA ALA A 71 6.93 0.88 -7.58
C ALA A 71 8.26 0.11 -7.49
N GLU A 72 8.63 -0.67 -8.53
CA GLU A 72 9.94 -1.35 -8.61
C GLU A 72 11.10 -0.35 -8.50
N ARG A 73 10.96 0.83 -9.10
CA ARG A 73 11.98 1.88 -8.95
C ARG A 73 12.04 2.40 -7.52
N TYR A 74 10.90 2.67 -6.88
CA TYR A 74 10.88 3.16 -5.50
C TYR A 74 11.49 2.15 -4.53
N SER A 75 11.25 0.86 -4.73
CA SER A 75 11.90 -0.15 -3.90
C SER A 75 13.42 -0.15 -4.00
N ASP A 76 13.97 0.12 -5.18
CA ASP A 76 15.41 0.09 -5.40
C ASP A 76 16.12 1.33 -4.85
N VAL A 77 15.43 2.47 -4.75
CA VAL A 77 16.07 3.77 -4.47
C VAL A 77 15.59 4.46 -3.20
N GLU A 78 14.38 4.15 -2.73
CA GLU A 78 13.75 4.84 -1.59
C GLU A 78 13.66 3.97 -0.33
N ILE A 79 13.87 2.65 -0.44
CA ILE A 79 13.92 1.71 0.69
C ILE A 79 15.38 1.30 0.93
N PHE A 80 15.88 1.50 2.15
CA PHE A 80 17.29 1.30 2.47
C PHE A 80 17.56 -0.04 3.14
N CYS A 81 16.90 -0.30 4.27
CA CYS A 81 17.11 -1.52 5.05
C CYS A 81 15.94 -1.79 5.98
N CYS A 82 15.81 -3.04 6.42
CA CYS A 82 14.91 -3.41 7.50
C CYS A 82 15.61 -3.13 8.83
N ASP A 83 15.02 -2.24 9.63
CA ASP A 83 15.51 -1.77 10.93
C ASP A 83 14.60 -2.22 12.08
N SER A 84 13.74 -3.24 11.87
CA SER A 84 12.75 -3.71 12.85
C SER A 84 13.31 -3.88 14.25
N CYS A 85 14.42 -4.62 14.42
CA CYS A 85 15.02 -4.83 15.75
C CYS A 85 15.43 -3.52 16.43
N LEU A 86 16.01 -2.58 15.67
CA LEU A 86 16.46 -1.30 16.22
C LEU A 86 15.27 -0.46 16.66
N VAL A 87 14.28 -0.31 15.79
CA VAL A 87 13.09 0.50 16.09
C VAL A 87 12.32 -0.11 17.25
N ASP A 88 12.12 -1.43 17.29
CA ASP A 88 11.43 -2.10 18.39
C ASP A 88 12.14 -1.88 19.75
N ASP A 89 13.46 -1.90 19.77
CA ASP A 89 14.22 -1.66 21.00
C ASP A 89 14.13 -0.19 21.46
N LEU A 90 14.10 0.76 20.52
CA LEU A 90 13.89 2.19 20.80
C LEU A 90 12.47 2.47 21.31
N LEU A 91 11.44 1.87 20.69
CA LEU A 91 10.05 1.94 21.14
C LEU A 91 9.90 1.39 22.57
N LYS A 92 10.54 0.24 22.87
CA LYS A 92 10.54 -0.33 24.22
C LYS A 92 11.25 0.57 25.22
N ALA A 93 12.38 1.17 24.83
CA ALA A 93 13.12 2.09 25.70
C ALA A 93 12.29 3.32 26.05
N ALA A 94 11.61 3.92 25.05
CA ALA A 94 10.68 5.02 25.23
C ALA A 94 9.54 4.66 26.20
N ALA A 95 8.91 3.50 26.01
CA ALA A 95 7.80 3.04 26.84
C ALA A 95 8.21 2.69 28.29
N CYS A 96 9.41 2.13 28.49
CA CYS A 96 9.86 1.67 29.80
C CYS A 96 10.47 2.76 30.69
N GLY A 97 10.69 3.98 30.15
CA GLY A 97 11.33 5.07 30.89
C GLY A 97 12.70 4.68 31.45
N MET A 98 13.44 3.80 30.75
CA MET A 98 14.79 3.41 31.16
C MET A 98 15.74 4.60 31.06
N ASP A 99 16.67 4.72 32.02
CA ASP A 99 17.78 5.67 32.18
C ASP A 99 17.70 7.04 31.48
N ARG A 100 17.96 8.13 32.22
CA ARG A 100 17.88 9.53 31.75
C ARG A 100 18.54 9.83 30.39
N GLU A 101 19.57 9.10 29.98
CA GLU A 101 20.21 9.24 28.65
C GLU A 101 19.47 8.49 27.52
N ALA A 102 18.80 7.38 27.82
CA ALA A 102 17.96 6.66 26.86
C ALA A 102 16.59 7.35 26.67
N ALA A 103 16.14 8.12 27.67
CA ALA A 103 14.93 8.94 27.58
C ALA A 103 15.01 9.99 26.45
N ASP A 104 16.14 10.68 26.27
CA ASP A 104 16.32 11.68 25.20
C ASP A 104 16.34 11.04 23.80
N LEU A 105 16.80 9.81 23.67
CA LEU A 105 16.77 9.03 22.41
C LEU A 105 15.40 8.41 22.14
N GLY A 106 14.71 7.99 23.19
CA GLY A 106 13.38 7.39 23.14
C GLY A 106 12.26 8.39 22.85
N ASP A 107 12.46 9.68 23.16
CA ASP A 107 11.44 10.72 22.96
C ASP A 107 10.99 10.81 21.49
N GLY A 108 11.93 10.68 20.54
CA GLY A 108 11.61 10.64 19.11
C GLY A 108 10.92 9.35 18.64
N PHE A 109 10.80 8.35 19.51
CA PHE A 109 10.16 7.05 19.27
C PHE A 109 9.03 6.81 20.27
N ALA A 110 8.52 7.85 20.92
CA ALA A 110 7.30 7.75 21.70
C ALA A 110 6.12 7.37 20.79
N MET A 111 5.10 6.72 21.34
CA MET A 111 3.95 6.24 20.56
C MET A 111 3.21 7.40 19.87
N GLU A 112 3.28 8.58 20.47
CA GLU A 112 2.74 9.84 20.00
C GLU A 112 3.45 10.39 18.75
N GLU A 113 4.70 10.01 18.52
CA GLU A 113 5.49 10.40 17.35
C GLU A 113 5.19 9.51 16.12
N ILE A 114 4.52 8.37 16.33
CA ILE A 114 4.17 7.45 15.25
C ILE A 114 2.89 7.94 14.57
N ARG A 115 3.03 8.36 13.32
CA ARG A 115 1.89 8.85 12.52
C ARG A 115 1.09 7.68 11.94
N ASN A 116 -0.22 7.90 11.80
CA ASN A 116 -1.19 6.93 11.28
C ASN A 116 -1.24 5.61 12.08
N LEU A 117 -0.73 5.60 13.31
CA LEU A 117 -0.82 4.44 14.19
C LEU A 117 -2.28 4.12 14.56
N TYR A 118 -3.10 5.16 14.69
CA TYR A 118 -4.54 5.05 14.85
C TYR A 118 -5.24 5.68 13.64
N PRO A 119 -6.41 5.16 13.22
CA PRO A 119 -7.24 5.82 12.23
C PRO A 119 -7.59 7.25 12.70
N ASN A 120 -7.54 8.19 11.76
CA ASN A 120 -7.94 9.57 12.00
C ASN A 120 -9.22 9.90 11.22
N PRO A 121 -10.40 9.80 11.86
CA PRO A 121 -11.68 9.98 11.18
C PRO A 121 -12.07 11.46 10.97
N ASP A 122 -11.24 12.44 11.36
CA ASP A 122 -11.55 13.88 11.23
C ASP A 122 -11.82 14.32 9.79
N ALA A 123 -11.13 13.70 8.85
CA ALA A 123 -11.29 13.98 7.42
C ALA A 123 -12.33 13.07 6.75
N TRP A 124 -12.83 12.05 7.45
CA TRP A 124 -13.72 11.04 6.88
C TRP A 124 -15.16 11.53 6.82
N ASP A 125 -15.88 11.13 5.77
CA ASP A 125 -17.32 11.28 5.72
C ASP A 125 -18.05 10.15 6.49
N ALA A 126 -19.38 10.28 6.65
CA ALA A 126 -20.18 9.30 7.40
C ALA A 126 -20.25 7.92 6.73
N ALA A 127 -19.92 7.80 5.44
CA ALA A 127 -19.82 6.51 4.76
C ALA A 127 -18.47 5.85 5.07
N GLU A 128 -17.37 6.59 4.98
CA GLU A 128 -16.03 6.11 5.31
C GLU A 128 -15.93 5.62 6.76
N CYS A 129 -16.51 6.36 7.72
CA CYS A 129 -16.56 5.89 9.11
C CYS A 129 -17.40 4.62 9.28
N ARG A 130 -18.49 4.47 8.52
CA ARG A 130 -19.33 3.26 8.57
C ARG A 130 -18.61 2.06 8.00
N ASP A 131 -17.99 2.21 6.84
CA ASP A 131 -17.26 1.13 6.19
C ASP A 131 -16.17 0.61 7.13
N TRP A 132 -15.47 1.51 7.83
CA TRP A 132 -14.50 1.13 8.85
C TRP A 132 -15.17 0.38 10.02
N LEU A 133 -16.26 0.90 10.60
CA LEU A 133 -16.94 0.26 11.73
C LEU A 133 -17.50 -1.12 11.36
N GLU A 134 -18.03 -1.29 10.15
CA GLU A 134 -18.53 -2.56 9.63
C GLU A 134 -17.39 -3.57 9.43
N GLU A 135 -16.26 -3.16 8.85
CA GLU A 135 -15.08 -3.99 8.68
C GLU A 135 -14.54 -4.51 10.04
N HIS A 136 -14.69 -3.70 11.09
CA HIS A 136 -14.27 -4.03 12.45
C HIS A 136 -15.37 -4.69 13.30
N GLY A 137 -16.55 -4.98 12.71
CA GLY A 137 -17.65 -5.69 13.37
C GLY A 137 -18.32 -4.91 14.49
N ILE A 138 -18.30 -3.57 14.44
CA ILE A 138 -18.86 -2.69 15.46
C ILE A 138 -20.28 -2.28 15.04
N GLU A 139 -21.28 -2.76 15.77
CA GLU A 139 -22.69 -2.38 15.54
C GLU A 139 -22.98 -0.98 16.10
N ILE A 140 -23.45 -0.08 15.24
CA ILE A 140 -23.89 1.27 15.60
C ILE A 140 -25.43 1.29 15.63
N CYS A 141 -26.02 1.82 16.71
CA CYS A 141 -27.44 1.60 17.01
C CYS A 141 -28.46 2.41 16.19
N GLU A 142 -28.11 3.52 15.52
CA GLU A 142 -29.12 4.34 14.81
C GLU A 142 -28.59 5.00 13.52
N GLN A 143 -29.54 5.48 12.70
CA GLN A 143 -29.41 5.95 11.32
C GLN A 143 -28.23 6.94 11.11
N VAL A 144 -27.15 6.44 10.49
CA VAL A 144 -25.88 7.14 10.26
C VAL A 144 -25.88 8.06 9.02
N ASP A 145 -27.04 8.23 8.36
CA ASP A 145 -27.17 9.14 7.21
C ASP A 145 -27.56 10.58 7.62
N ASP A 146 -27.67 10.86 8.92
CA ASP A 146 -27.89 12.20 9.44
C ASP A 146 -26.54 12.97 9.53
N PRO A 147 -26.35 14.06 8.76
CA PRO A 147 -25.15 14.88 8.84
C PRO A 147 -24.89 15.46 10.24
N ASP A 148 -25.94 15.60 11.06
CA ASP A 148 -25.82 16.12 12.43
C ASP A 148 -25.24 15.08 13.41
N LEU A 149 -25.08 13.82 12.99
CA LEU A 149 -24.53 12.72 13.80
C LEU A 149 -23.11 12.29 13.37
N ILE A 150 -22.47 12.99 12.42
CA ILE A 150 -21.12 12.63 11.96
C ILE A 150 -20.10 12.62 13.10
N ASP A 151 -20.22 13.53 14.06
CA ASP A 151 -19.32 13.60 15.21
C ASP A 151 -19.46 12.37 16.11
N ASP A 152 -20.69 11.87 16.32
CA ASP A 152 -20.93 10.65 17.10
C ASP A 152 -20.30 9.42 16.43
N VAL A 153 -20.36 9.36 15.10
CA VAL A 153 -19.81 8.25 14.31
C VAL A 153 -18.28 8.30 14.30
N ARG A 154 -17.69 9.50 14.17
CA ARG A 154 -16.23 9.70 14.30
C ARG A 154 -15.73 9.36 15.70
N SER A 155 -16.49 9.72 16.73
CA SER A 155 -16.21 9.32 18.11
C SER A 155 -16.28 7.80 18.27
N ALA A 156 -17.28 7.13 17.69
CA ALA A 156 -17.36 5.68 17.71
C ALA A 156 -16.14 5.00 17.06
N VAL A 157 -15.63 5.54 15.93
CA VAL A 157 -14.37 5.06 15.34
C VAL A 157 -13.21 5.21 16.33
N ARG A 158 -13.03 6.39 16.93
CA ARG A 158 -11.94 6.64 17.90
C ARG A 158 -12.02 5.74 19.12
N ASP A 159 -13.21 5.55 19.68
CA ASP A 159 -13.44 4.77 20.90
C ASP A 159 -13.19 3.27 20.70
N ASN A 160 -13.28 2.79 19.46
CA ASN A 160 -13.03 1.39 19.12
C ASN A 160 -11.74 1.18 18.31
N ALA A 161 -10.95 2.23 18.08
CA ALA A 161 -9.72 2.14 17.30
C ALA A 161 -8.62 1.44 18.10
N GLU A 162 -8.10 0.35 17.54
CA GLU A 162 -6.87 -0.28 18.00
C GLU A 162 -5.65 0.25 17.22
N PRO A 163 -4.46 0.28 17.82
CA PRO A 163 -3.25 0.68 17.10
C PRO A 163 -2.96 -0.33 15.99
N ALA A 164 -2.53 0.17 14.84
CA ALA A 164 -2.07 -0.63 13.73
C ALA A 164 -0.95 -1.60 14.16
N GLU A 165 -1.12 -2.89 13.85
CA GLU A 165 -0.09 -3.91 14.10
C GLU A 165 1.04 -3.76 13.08
N VAL A 166 2.15 -3.13 13.50
CA VAL A 166 3.37 -3.02 12.69
C VAL A 166 4.18 -4.30 12.83
N MET A 167 4.42 -4.96 11.70
CA MET A 167 5.17 -6.22 11.63
C MET A 167 6.65 -6.00 11.31
N GLU A 168 6.96 -4.98 10.50
CA GLU A 168 8.32 -4.67 10.06
C GLU A 168 8.55 -3.16 9.99
N TRP A 169 9.71 -2.69 10.43
CA TRP A 169 10.15 -1.31 10.22
C TRP A 169 11.20 -1.24 9.12
N TRP A 170 10.92 -0.43 8.10
CA TRP A 170 11.81 -0.21 6.97
C TRP A 170 12.31 1.22 6.97
N ARG A 171 13.63 1.40 6.94
CA ARG A 171 14.23 2.71 6.78
C ARG A 171 14.04 3.18 5.35
N VAL A 172 13.52 4.39 5.19
CA VAL A 172 13.16 4.96 3.89
C VAL A 172 13.72 6.37 3.72
N SER A 173 13.63 6.90 2.50
CA SER A 173 13.91 8.31 2.24
C SER A 173 12.83 9.21 2.85
N SER A 174 13.17 10.50 3.02
CA SER A 174 12.19 11.51 3.46
C SER A 174 11.04 11.66 2.48
N TRP A 175 11.32 11.56 1.18
CA TRP A 175 10.31 11.66 0.14
C TRP A 175 9.31 10.51 0.25
N LEU A 176 9.78 9.27 0.30
CA LEU A 176 8.89 8.11 0.39
C LEU A 176 8.12 8.11 1.72
N CYS A 177 8.75 8.49 2.83
CA CYS A 177 8.05 8.65 4.11
C CYS A 177 6.87 9.61 4.02
N GLY A 178 7.06 10.79 3.42
CA GLY A 178 5.97 11.74 3.19
C GLY A 178 4.86 11.17 2.32
N GLN A 179 5.21 10.42 1.27
CA GLN A 179 4.21 9.79 0.41
C GLN A 179 3.42 8.66 1.09
N LEU A 180 4.08 7.86 1.93
CA LEU A 180 3.48 6.81 2.74
C LEU A 180 2.53 7.40 3.78
N HIS A 181 2.96 8.46 4.47
CA HIS A 181 2.12 9.18 5.41
C HIS A 181 0.82 9.68 4.77
N GLU A 182 0.92 10.28 3.58
CA GLU A 182 -0.23 10.82 2.85
C GLU A 182 -1.23 9.74 2.37
N ILE A 183 -0.78 8.48 2.21
CA ILE A 183 -1.68 7.35 1.89
C ILE A 183 -2.13 6.57 3.13
N GLY A 184 -1.90 7.10 4.32
CA GLY A 184 -2.37 6.51 5.58
C GLY A 184 -1.49 5.38 6.13
N GLU A 185 -0.29 5.15 5.58
CA GLU A 185 0.62 4.14 6.12
C GLU A 185 1.28 4.62 7.41
N VAL A 186 1.61 3.66 8.30
CA VAL A 186 2.29 3.96 9.57
C VAL A 186 3.70 4.46 9.28
N THR A 187 4.06 5.62 9.81
CA THR A 187 5.37 6.24 9.57
C THR A 187 5.93 6.89 10.81
N ILE A 188 7.26 6.86 10.92
CA ILE A 188 8.03 7.66 11.88
C ILE A 188 8.84 8.67 11.09
N ASP A 189 8.75 9.94 11.47
CA ASP A 189 9.47 11.07 10.90
C ASP A 189 10.02 11.90 12.05
N ASN A 190 11.30 11.70 12.37
CA ASN A 190 11.96 12.34 13.49
C ASN A 190 13.41 12.75 13.14
N ASN A 191 14.11 13.35 14.11
CA ASN A 191 15.49 13.83 13.91
C ASN A 191 16.52 12.73 13.59
N TYR A 192 16.18 11.46 13.80
CA TYR A 192 17.07 10.32 13.56
C TYR A 192 16.88 9.71 12.17
N GLY A 193 15.72 9.91 11.55
CA GLY A 193 15.42 9.41 10.22
C GLY A 193 13.94 9.21 9.94
N TYR A 194 13.69 8.38 8.94
CA TYR A 194 12.37 8.10 8.41
C TYR A 194 12.15 6.61 8.31
N TRP A 195 11.03 6.12 8.84
CA TRP A 195 10.68 4.71 8.81
C TRP A 195 9.25 4.51 8.35
N TRP A 196 9.05 3.41 7.64
CA TRP A 196 7.75 2.86 7.28
C TRP A 196 7.46 1.65 8.16
N GLY A 197 6.36 1.74 8.92
CA GLY A 197 5.81 0.63 9.70
C GLY A 197 4.90 -0.21 8.81
N ARG A 198 5.43 -1.30 8.29
CA ARG A 198 4.71 -2.19 7.39
C ARG A 198 3.90 -3.21 8.18
N GLN A 199 2.62 -3.34 7.85
CA GLN A 199 1.66 -4.24 8.52
C GLN A 199 1.58 -5.65 7.90
N ALA A 200 2.59 -6.03 7.12
CA ALA A 200 2.67 -7.33 6.46
C ALA A 200 4.09 -7.89 6.63
N THR A 201 4.21 -9.22 6.64
CA THR A 201 5.50 -9.92 6.72
C THR A 201 5.52 -11.15 5.82
N GLY A 202 6.70 -11.71 5.55
CA GLY A 202 6.90 -12.95 4.79
C GLY A 202 6.78 -12.83 3.27
N GLN A 203 6.17 -11.76 2.76
CA GLN A 203 6.12 -11.40 1.34
C GLN A 203 6.93 -10.13 1.07
N GLY A 204 7.56 -10.03 -0.10
CA GLY A 204 8.32 -8.84 -0.48
C GLY A 204 7.45 -7.57 -0.48
N TYR A 205 8.00 -6.43 -0.10
CA TYR A 205 7.27 -5.15 -0.02
C TYR A 205 6.70 -4.67 -1.36
N LEU A 206 7.14 -5.21 -2.52
CA LEU A 206 6.49 -4.89 -3.79
C LEU A 206 5.13 -5.56 -3.95
N MET A 207 4.86 -6.61 -3.16
CA MET A 207 3.67 -7.44 -3.25
C MET A 207 2.49 -6.92 -2.42
N ASP A 208 2.73 -6.01 -1.49
CA ASP A 208 1.67 -5.43 -0.65
C ASP A 208 0.82 -4.39 -1.39
N GLY A 209 1.27 -3.91 -2.55
CA GLY A 209 0.55 -2.89 -3.32
C GLY A 209 0.77 -1.47 -2.84
N VAL A 210 1.46 -1.24 -1.72
CA VAL A 210 1.62 0.08 -1.08
C VAL A 210 2.41 1.01 -1.98
N LEU A 211 3.54 0.55 -2.53
CA LEU A 211 4.35 1.33 -3.46
C LEU A 211 3.60 1.63 -4.78
N GLN A 212 2.70 0.75 -5.22
CA GLN A 212 1.83 0.98 -6.36
C GLN A 212 0.78 2.05 -6.05
N ARG A 213 0.23 2.10 -4.83
CA ARG A 213 -0.66 3.20 -4.40
C ARG A 213 0.08 4.53 -4.38
N VAL A 214 1.34 4.56 -3.91
CA VAL A 214 2.20 5.76 -4.02
C VAL A 214 2.38 6.15 -5.49
N ALA A 215 2.73 5.19 -6.36
CA ALA A 215 2.95 5.47 -7.77
C ALA A 215 1.70 5.98 -8.52
N ALA A 216 0.52 5.55 -8.12
CA ALA A 216 -0.77 5.94 -8.70
C ALA A 216 -1.13 7.40 -8.43
N ARG A 217 -0.51 8.06 -7.44
CA ARG A 217 -0.75 9.47 -7.12
C ARG A 217 -0.09 10.45 -8.10
N PHE A 218 0.79 9.95 -8.97
CA PHE A 218 1.57 10.75 -9.91
C PHE A 218 1.19 10.50 -11.38
N ASP A 219 -0.06 10.09 -11.62
CA ASP A 219 -0.62 9.87 -12.95
C ASP A 219 -1.29 11.11 -13.57
#